data_AF-A0A5A7PA21-F1
#
_entry.id   AF-A0A5A7PA21-F1
#
_cell.length_a   1.000
_cell.length_b   1.000
_cell.length_c   1.000
_cell.angle_alpha   90.00
_cell.angle_beta   90.00
_cell.angle_gamma   90.00
#
_symmetry.space_group_name_H-M   'P 1'
#
loop_
_entity.id
_entity.type
_entity.pdbx_description
1 polymer ?
#
loop_
_entity_poly.entity_id
_entity_poly.type
_entity_poly.pdbx_seq_one_letter_code
_entity_poly.pdbx_strand_id
1 'polypeptide(L)'
;MAAFLPMALAFLLGITAICKLFKVSIFRQKTATPPPNGSMFYLPLLGETLSFLKPHKSNSPGTFLQQHCSRYGRVFKSHLFGRPTIVSCDHDFNMFVLQNEERLFRSSYPKPIHDILGKLSMMLVSGDLHKKLRSVAVGFINGSKSRPDFLDYVDKLCVCLVDSWRAKTQLTFYIMLKNLVSIEPEDPLAANILEDFLTFMEGFVSLPLYIPGTAYSKAINARKRISNTLHEIIKKRENKLTGTKTQRRGDFLDEILANGGLNYEEKVSVLLDLLLAGYETTSGLMALVVYFLAKAPLALQTLQDPATSRKVSPYGGGLRICPGAELGKLETAFFLHHLVLNFRGQSAKPNQHRANCERRRLVGRMSYDYLFKYIIIGDTGVGKSCLLLQFTDKRFQPVHDLTIGVEFGARMVTIDGRPIKLQIWDTAGQESFRSITRSYYRGAAGALLVYDITRRETFNHLASWLEDARQHANPNMTIMLVGNKSDLAHRRAVSKEEGEQFAKENGLLFLEASARTAQNVEEAFTKTATKILEKIQEGVFDVSNESSGIKIGYGRSQGPAGGRDGTVAQGGGCCN
;
A
#
# COMPACT_ATOMS: atom_id res chain seq x y z
N MET A 1 17.02 -46.26 65.84
CA MET A 1 17.74 -46.11 64.55
C MET A 1 17.00 -46.68 63.33
N ALA A 2 15.66 -46.89 63.36
CA ALA A 2 14.93 -47.50 62.24
C ALA A 2 14.13 -46.53 61.34
N ALA A 3 14.06 -45.23 61.67
CA ALA A 3 13.22 -44.26 60.96
C ALA A 3 13.96 -43.41 59.90
N PHE A 4 15.30 -43.44 59.86
CA PHE A 4 16.09 -42.62 58.91
C PHE A 4 16.41 -43.33 57.59
N LEU A 5 16.38 -44.66 57.58
CA LEU A 5 16.69 -45.47 56.39
C LEU A 5 15.69 -45.27 55.23
N PRO A 6 14.36 -45.17 55.46
CA PRO A 6 13.39 -45.01 54.38
C PRO A 6 13.47 -43.63 53.71
N MET A 7 13.73 -42.57 54.48
CA MET A 7 13.87 -41.21 53.96
C MET A 7 15.15 -41.04 53.14
N ALA A 8 16.27 -41.63 53.58
CA ALA A 8 17.51 -41.59 52.83
C ALA A 8 17.38 -42.33 51.49
N LEU A 9 16.68 -43.47 51.47
CA LEU A 9 16.44 -44.24 50.24
C LEU A 9 15.53 -43.48 49.26
N ALA A 10 14.47 -42.83 49.76
CA ALA A 10 13.57 -42.01 48.94
C ALA A 10 14.29 -40.80 48.34
N PHE A 11 15.21 -40.17 49.08
CA PHE A 11 16.00 -39.04 48.60
C PHE A 11 17.00 -39.46 47.50
N LEU A 12 17.67 -40.62 47.67
CA LEU A 12 18.57 -41.20 46.66
C LEU A 12 17.83 -41.62 45.38
N LEU A 13 16.64 -42.21 45.52
CA LEU A 13 15.78 -42.55 44.37
C LEU A 13 15.24 -41.30 43.67
N GLY A 14 14.93 -40.24 44.41
CA GLY A 14 14.55 -38.93 43.86
C GLY A 14 15.69 -38.28 43.06
N ILE A 15 16.91 -38.28 43.59
CA ILE A 15 18.10 -37.74 42.90
C ILE A 15 18.39 -38.53 41.63
N THR A 16 18.32 -39.86 41.66
CA THR A 16 18.57 -40.69 40.47
C THR A 16 17.48 -40.54 39.40
N ALA A 17 16.22 -40.32 39.79
CA ALA A 17 15.14 -39.98 38.87
C ALA A 17 15.34 -38.60 38.23
N ILE A 18 15.76 -37.59 39.01
CA ILE A 18 16.11 -36.24 38.51
C ILE A 18 17.31 -36.31 37.57
N CYS A 19 18.36 -37.07 37.90
CA CYS A 19 19.53 -37.27 37.04
C CYS A 19 19.17 -38.02 35.75
N LYS A 20 18.23 -38.98 35.78
CA LYS A 20 17.73 -39.65 34.57
C LYS A 20 16.88 -38.70 33.71
N LEU A 21 16.01 -37.88 34.31
CA LEU A 21 15.27 -36.83 33.59
C LEU A 21 16.20 -35.79 32.96
N PHE A 22 17.25 -35.38 33.65
CA PHE A 22 18.28 -34.49 33.11
C PHE A 22 19.10 -35.17 31.99
N LYS A 23 19.51 -36.44 32.14
CA LYS A 23 20.21 -37.17 31.07
C LYS A 23 19.34 -37.38 29.82
N VAL A 24 18.05 -37.65 29.99
CA VAL A 24 17.09 -37.80 28.87
C VAL A 24 16.82 -36.46 28.19
N SER A 25 16.84 -35.35 28.93
CA SER A 25 16.75 -34.00 28.35
C SER A 25 18.02 -33.60 27.58
N ILE A 26 19.20 -33.98 28.07
CA ILE A 26 20.49 -33.66 27.45
C ILE A 26 20.74 -34.47 26.16
N PHE A 27 20.19 -35.68 26.03
CA PHE A 27 20.44 -36.53 24.86
C PHE A 27 19.52 -36.29 23.65
N ARG A 28 18.61 -35.30 23.68
CA ARG A 28 17.60 -35.11 22.62
C ARG A 28 17.83 -33.94 21.66
N GLN A 29 19.00 -33.29 21.65
CA GLN A 29 19.31 -32.24 20.67
C GLN A 29 20.74 -32.35 20.14
N LYS A 30 20.93 -33.17 19.10
CA LYS A 30 22.12 -33.15 18.24
C LYS A 30 21.71 -32.95 16.78
N THR A 31 21.04 -31.83 16.47
CA THR A 31 20.94 -31.26 15.09
C THR A 31 20.32 -29.84 15.12
N ALA A 32 20.66 -28.99 16.10
CA ALA A 32 20.17 -27.60 16.11
C ALA A 32 21.35 -26.65 16.28
N THR A 33 21.45 -25.67 15.38
CA THR A 33 22.29 -24.49 15.57
C THR A 33 22.01 -23.89 16.95
N PRO A 34 23.03 -23.40 17.67
CA PRO A 34 22.81 -22.80 18.98
C PRO A 34 21.86 -21.61 18.82
N PRO A 35 20.84 -21.51 19.68
CA PRO A 35 19.87 -20.43 19.58
C PRO A 35 20.55 -19.08 19.88
N PRO A 36 20.00 -17.93 19.40
CA PRO A 36 20.67 -16.64 19.48
C PRO A 36 21.14 -16.27 20.89
N ASN A 37 22.26 -15.57 20.98
CA ASN A 37 22.77 -15.02 22.25
C ASN A 37 21.80 -13.97 22.79
N GLY A 38 21.81 -13.73 24.11
CA GLY A 38 20.97 -12.70 24.72
C GLY A 38 20.88 -12.80 26.23
N SER A 39 20.18 -11.85 26.84
CA SER A 39 19.91 -11.81 28.28
C SER A 39 18.53 -12.41 28.57
N MET A 40 18.48 -13.45 29.41
CA MET A 40 17.26 -13.81 30.14
C MET A 40 17.43 -13.30 31.57
N PHE A 41 17.24 -11.99 31.79
CA PHE A 41 17.32 -11.42 33.13
C PHE A 41 16.17 -11.97 33.99
N TYR A 42 16.48 -12.62 35.11
CA TYR A 42 15.56 -13.37 35.98
C TYR A 42 14.66 -12.49 36.88
N LEU A 43 14.21 -11.31 36.43
CA LEU A 43 13.09 -10.65 37.11
C LEU A 43 11.81 -11.40 36.69
N PRO A 44 11.14 -12.15 37.59
CA PRO A 44 10.23 -13.25 37.20
C PRO A 44 9.02 -12.87 36.34
N LEU A 45 8.71 -11.58 36.20
CA LEU A 45 7.53 -11.08 35.48
C LEU A 45 7.82 -9.98 34.46
N LEU A 46 8.72 -9.03 34.77
CA LEU A 46 8.96 -7.86 33.91
C LEU A 46 10.09 -8.04 32.90
N GLY A 47 11.06 -8.92 33.17
CA GLY A 47 12.26 -9.08 32.35
C GLY A 47 12.90 -7.73 32.00
N GLU A 48 13.10 -7.47 30.71
CA GLU A 48 13.71 -6.24 30.20
C GLU A 48 12.68 -5.25 29.61
N THR A 49 11.37 -5.48 29.83
CA THR A 49 10.26 -4.74 29.21
C THR A 49 10.33 -3.22 29.47
N LEU A 50 10.66 -2.80 30.70
CA LEU A 50 10.76 -1.37 31.03
C LEU A 50 11.93 -0.70 30.32
N SER A 51 13.04 -1.42 30.15
CA SER A 51 14.18 -0.90 29.39
C SER A 51 13.88 -0.84 27.90
N PHE A 52 13.09 -1.79 27.37
CA PHE A 52 12.63 -1.80 25.98
C PHE A 52 11.67 -0.63 25.68
N LEU A 53 10.75 -0.34 26.61
CA LEU A 53 9.76 0.75 26.47
C LEU A 53 10.29 2.14 26.81
N LYS A 54 11.58 2.27 27.14
CA LYS A 54 12.16 3.56 27.52
C LYS A 54 12.09 4.55 26.34
N PRO A 55 11.50 5.75 26.53
CA PRO A 55 11.41 6.75 25.47
C PRO A 55 12.79 7.13 24.93
N HIS A 56 12.86 7.31 23.61
CA HIS A 56 14.06 7.72 22.90
C HIS A 56 13.68 8.55 21.66
N LYS A 57 14.66 9.20 21.03
CA LYS A 57 14.43 10.00 19.82
C LYS A 57 13.94 9.10 18.67
N SER A 58 12.86 9.48 18.00
CA SER A 58 12.23 8.67 16.92
C SER A 58 13.12 8.41 15.71
N ASN A 59 14.22 9.16 15.54
CA ASN A 59 15.21 8.96 14.48
C ASN A 59 16.40 8.08 14.93
N SER A 60 16.28 7.37 16.05
CA SER A 60 17.28 6.48 16.62
C SER A 60 16.61 5.17 17.05
N PRO A 61 17.30 4.01 16.98
CA PRO A 61 16.78 2.75 17.51
C PRO A 61 16.68 2.70 19.06
N GLY A 62 17.17 3.74 19.74
CA GLY A 62 17.17 3.80 21.21
C GLY A 62 18.31 3.00 21.84
N THR A 63 18.60 3.29 23.11
CA THR A 63 19.75 2.72 23.82
C THR A 63 19.61 1.20 24.01
N PHE A 64 18.39 0.71 24.23
CA PHE A 64 18.15 -0.71 24.46
C PHE A 64 18.56 -1.56 23.25
N LEU A 65 17.99 -1.27 22.07
CA LEU A 65 18.30 -2.01 20.84
C LEU A 65 19.75 -1.84 20.44
N GLN A 66 20.30 -0.62 20.56
CA GLN A 66 21.70 -0.35 20.20
C GLN A 66 22.68 -1.17 21.06
N GLN A 67 22.50 -1.21 22.37
CA GLN A 67 23.36 -1.98 23.28
C GLN A 67 23.24 -3.48 23.05
N HIS A 68 22.02 -3.99 22.87
CA HIS A 68 21.79 -5.42 22.65
C HIS A 68 22.32 -5.88 21.30
N CYS A 69 22.10 -5.11 20.23
CA CYS A 69 22.66 -5.42 18.91
C CYS A 69 24.18 -5.44 18.93
N SER A 70 24.81 -4.49 19.64
CA SER A 70 26.26 -4.42 19.78
C SER A 70 26.83 -5.60 20.58
N ARG A 71 26.09 -6.09 21.58
CA ARG A 71 26.54 -7.15 22.49
C ARG A 71 26.24 -8.56 22.00
N TYR A 72 25.08 -8.77 21.37
CA TYR A 72 24.54 -10.10 21.06
C TYR A 72 24.33 -10.34 19.56
N GLY A 73 24.50 -9.31 18.73
CA GLY A 73 24.21 -9.35 17.29
C GLY A 73 22.80 -8.86 16.94
N ARG A 74 22.51 -8.75 15.63
CA ARG A 74 21.24 -8.21 15.12
C ARG A 74 20.00 -9.05 15.47
N VAL A 75 20.18 -10.30 15.87
CA VAL A 75 19.12 -11.18 16.36
C VAL A 75 19.53 -11.70 17.73
N PHE A 76 18.72 -11.43 18.75
CA PHE A 76 19.07 -11.78 20.14
C PHE A 76 17.86 -12.20 20.96
N LYS A 77 18.12 -12.93 22.06
CA LYS A 77 17.11 -13.30 23.05
C LYS A 77 16.92 -12.21 24.10
N SER A 78 15.68 -12.05 24.53
CA SER A 78 15.29 -11.21 25.65
C SER A 78 14.08 -11.81 26.37
N HIS A 79 13.60 -11.14 27.42
CA HIS A 79 12.34 -11.44 28.08
C HIS A 79 11.48 -10.17 28.12
N LEU A 80 10.52 -10.08 27.21
CA LEU A 80 9.69 -8.90 26.98
C LEU A 80 8.21 -9.26 27.18
N PHE A 81 7.45 -8.36 27.79
CA PHE A 81 6.01 -8.51 28.04
C PHE A 81 5.64 -9.83 28.75
N GLY A 82 6.48 -10.26 29.69
CA GLY A 82 6.26 -11.49 30.45
C GLY A 82 6.51 -12.79 29.66
N ARG A 83 7.18 -12.73 28.50
CA ARG A 83 7.47 -13.90 27.67
C ARG A 83 8.92 -13.94 27.17
N PRO A 84 9.53 -15.14 27.06
CA PRO A 84 10.77 -15.33 26.29
C PRO A 84 10.57 -14.85 24.85
N THR A 85 11.40 -13.91 24.41
CA THR A 85 11.22 -13.18 23.14
C THR A 85 12.52 -13.20 22.34
N ILE A 86 12.41 -13.45 21.03
CA ILE A 86 13.49 -13.20 20.08
C ILE A 86 13.27 -11.82 19.47
N VAL A 87 14.26 -10.94 19.62
CA VAL A 87 14.25 -9.60 19.03
C VAL A 87 15.13 -9.62 17.79
N SER A 88 14.61 -9.09 16.68
CA SER A 88 15.35 -8.99 15.42
C SER A 88 15.42 -7.55 14.92
N CYS A 89 16.65 -7.08 14.76
CA CYS A 89 17.03 -5.88 14.03
C CYS A 89 17.66 -6.23 12.66
N ASP A 90 17.54 -7.49 12.22
CA ASP A 90 17.99 -7.94 10.91
C ASP A 90 16.85 -7.84 9.88
N HIS A 91 17.08 -7.08 8.82
CA HIS A 91 16.05 -6.79 7.83
C HIS A 91 15.57 -8.03 7.08
N ASP A 92 16.50 -8.90 6.67
CA ASP A 92 16.17 -10.07 5.86
C ASP A 92 15.39 -11.09 6.70
N PHE A 93 15.79 -11.28 7.97
CA PHE A 93 15.01 -12.09 8.91
C PHE A 93 13.62 -11.50 9.19
N ASN A 94 13.50 -10.17 9.34
CA ASN A 94 12.20 -9.52 9.52
C ASN A 94 11.27 -9.74 8.32
N MET A 95 11.80 -9.64 7.10
CA MET A 95 11.04 -9.94 5.88
C MET A 95 10.63 -11.41 5.82
N PHE A 96 11.52 -12.33 6.18
CA PHE A 96 11.21 -13.75 6.30
C PHE A 96 10.06 -14.00 7.29
N VAL A 97 10.08 -13.36 8.46
CA VAL A 97 8.99 -13.46 9.44
C VAL A 97 7.66 -12.99 8.84
N LEU A 98 7.65 -11.79 8.24
CA LEU A 98 6.45 -11.18 7.67
C LEU A 98 5.87 -12.00 6.51
N GLN A 99 6.71 -12.56 5.64
CA GLN A 99 6.29 -13.38 4.50
C GLN A 99 5.76 -14.77 4.91
N ASN A 100 6.14 -15.26 6.09
CA ASN A 100 5.76 -16.60 6.57
C ASN A 100 4.73 -16.56 7.70
N GLU A 101 3.98 -15.46 7.80
CA GLU A 101 2.78 -15.35 8.65
C GLU A 101 1.77 -16.46 8.29
N GLU A 102 1.10 -17.02 9.29
CA GLU A 102 0.22 -18.20 9.24
C GLU A 102 0.90 -19.54 8.93
N ARG A 103 2.12 -19.54 8.37
CA ARG A 103 2.91 -20.77 8.09
C ARG A 103 3.88 -21.12 9.21
N LEU A 104 4.77 -20.19 9.55
CA LEU A 104 5.81 -20.35 10.58
C LEU A 104 5.60 -19.39 11.76
N PHE A 105 5.02 -18.23 11.49
CA PHE A 105 4.79 -17.17 12.47
C PHE A 105 3.30 -16.85 12.58
N ARG A 106 2.91 -16.25 13.71
CA ARG A 106 1.56 -15.76 13.94
C ARG A 106 1.64 -14.44 14.68
N SER A 107 0.83 -13.48 14.27
CA SER A 107 0.61 -12.23 15.01
C SER A 107 0.21 -12.52 16.45
N SER A 108 0.96 -11.94 17.39
CA SER A 108 0.70 -12.08 18.81
C SER A 108 1.08 -10.77 19.51
N TYR A 109 0.06 -10.04 19.96
CA TYR A 109 0.23 -8.80 20.69
C TYR A 109 0.12 -9.03 22.21
N PRO A 110 0.70 -8.15 23.04
CA PRO A 110 0.53 -8.22 24.49
C PRO A 110 -0.94 -8.11 24.90
N LYS A 111 -1.36 -8.85 25.93
CA LYS A 111 -2.75 -8.84 26.45
C LYS A 111 -3.35 -7.42 26.61
N PRO A 112 -2.60 -6.40 27.07
CA PRO A 112 -3.18 -5.07 27.17
C PRO A 112 -3.68 -4.47 25.86
N ILE A 113 -3.01 -4.78 24.75
CA ILE A 113 -3.44 -4.37 23.41
C ILE A 113 -4.74 -5.08 23.02
N HIS A 114 -4.97 -6.30 23.51
CA HIS A 114 -6.23 -7.01 23.29
C HIS A 114 -7.42 -6.33 23.95
N ASP A 115 -7.27 -5.77 25.13
CA ASP A 115 -8.40 -5.11 25.81
C ASP A 115 -8.73 -3.77 25.15
N ILE A 116 -7.70 -3.05 24.67
CA ILE A 116 -7.86 -1.76 23.97
C ILE A 116 -8.45 -1.96 22.57
N LEU A 117 -7.83 -2.79 21.71
CA LEU A 117 -8.27 -3.01 20.33
C LEU A 117 -9.45 -3.97 20.20
N GLY A 118 -9.52 -4.96 21.08
CA GLY A 118 -10.59 -5.95 21.20
C GLY A 118 -10.51 -7.10 20.25
N LYS A 119 -11.22 -8.16 20.61
CA LYS A 119 -11.02 -9.50 20.08
C LYS A 119 -11.20 -9.63 18.57
N LEU A 120 -12.00 -8.76 17.96
CA LEU A 120 -12.29 -8.77 16.52
C LEU A 120 -11.39 -7.81 15.71
N SER A 121 -10.47 -7.09 16.37
CA SER A 121 -9.57 -6.18 15.66
C SER A 121 -8.71 -6.93 14.65
N MET A 122 -8.58 -6.37 13.45
CA MET A 122 -7.79 -6.89 12.33
C MET A 122 -6.32 -7.15 12.73
N MET A 123 -5.78 -6.41 13.69
CA MET A 123 -4.43 -6.63 14.20
C MET A 123 -4.29 -7.92 15.02
N LEU A 124 -5.37 -8.38 15.65
CA LEU A 124 -5.38 -9.50 16.59
C LEU A 124 -5.93 -10.80 16.00
N VAL A 125 -6.95 -10.71 15.14
CA VAL A 125 -7.54 -11.89 14.49
C VAL A 125 -6.56 -12.50 13.49
N SER A 126 -6.65 -13.81 13.25
CA SER A 126 -5.81 -14.56 12.29
C SER A 126 -6.66 -15.52 11.46
N GLY A 127 -6.11 -16.08 10.38
CA GLY A 127 -6.80 -17.04 9.53
C GLY A 127 -7.91 -16.42 8.68
N ASP A 128 -8.96 -17.17 8.42
CA ASP A 128 -10.01 -16.76 7.47
C ASP A 128 -10.79 -15.53 7.93
N LEU A 129 -10.97 -15.35 9.24
CA LEU A 129 -11.56 -14.12 9.78
C LEU A 129 -10.71 -12.89 9.45
N HIS A 130 -9.38 -12.98 9.63
CA HIS A 130 -8.48 -11.88 9.24
C HIS A 130 -8.56 -11.58 7.75
N LYS A 131 -8.52 -12.61 6.89
CA LYS A 131 -8.63 -12.47 5.43
C LYS A 131 -9.95 -11.78 5.04
N LYS A 132 -11.05 -12.17 5.67
CA LYS A 132 -12.38 -11.58 5.48
C LYS A 132 -12.42 -10.10 5.85
N LEU A 133 -12.02 -9.73 7.08
CA LEU A 133 -12.01 -8.33 7.52
C LEU A 133 -11.08 -7.46 6.66
N ARG A 134 -9.90 -8.00 6.34
CA ARG A 134 -8.92 -7.33 5.49
C ARG A 134 -9.42 -7.10 4.07
N SER A 135 -10.08 -8.08 3.47
CA SER A 135 -10.61 -7.98 2.10
C SER A 135 -11.59 -6.81 1.97
N VAL A 136 -12.48 -6.64 2.96
CA VAL A 136 -13.43 -5.52 3.01
C VAL A 136 -12.71 -4.18 3.12
N ALA A 137 -11.73 -4.06 4.01
CA ALA A 137 -10.96 -2.83 4.18
C ALA A 137 -10.16 -2.46 2.90
N VAL A 138 -9.50 -3.45 2.27
CA VAL A 138 -8.73 -3.23 1.03
C VAL A 138 -9.65 -2.86 -0.14
N GLY A 139 -10.81 -3.49 -0.26
CA GLY A 139 -11.82 -3.17 -1.28
C GLY A 139 -12.20 -1.69 -1.23
N PHE A 140 -12.57 -1.21 -0.04
CA PHE A 140 -12.91 0.18 0.16
C PHE A 140 -11.77 1.14 -0.11
N ILE A 141 -10.57 0.87 0.41
CA ILE A 141 -9.43 1.77 0.22
C ILE A 141 -9.10 1.90 -1.28
N ASN A 142 -9.17 0.80 -2.02
CA ASN A 142 -8.96 0.82 -3.47
C ASN A 142 -10.09 1.55 -4.22
N GLY A 143 -11.34 1.40 -3.77
CA GLY A 143 -12.49 2.10 -4.35
C GLY A 143 -12.53 3.60 -4.03
N SER A 144 -12.12 4.00 -2.83
CA SER A 144 -12.22 5.39 -2.34
C SER A 144 -11.07 6.28 -2.82
N LYS A 145 -9.82 5.78 -2.83
CA LYS A 145 -8.62 6.58 -3.13
C LYS A 145 -8.61 7.26 -4.52
N SER A 146 -9.45 6.80 -5.44
CA SER A 146 -9.53 7.31 -6.82
C SER A 146 -10.81 8.10 -7.10
N ARG A 147 -11.71 8.27 -6.12
CA ARG A 147 -12.98 8.97 -6.32
C ARG A 147 -12.76 10.48 -6.41
N PRO A 148 -13.34 11.17 -7.41
CA PRO A 148 -13.22 12.62 -7.54
C PRO A 148 -13.65 13.38 -6.27
N ASP A 149 -14.79 13.01 -5.68
CA ASP A 149 -15.31 13.66 -4.48
C ASP A 149 -14.37 13.51 -3.27
N PHE A 150 -13.74 12.34 -3.15
CA PHE A 150 -12.75 12.06 -2.11
C PHE A 150 -11.49 12.92 -2.29
N LEU A 151 -10.96 12.97 -3.51
CA LEU A 151 -9.77 13.76 -3.83
C LEU A 151 -10.03 15.26 -3.63
N ASP A 152 -11.17 15.77 -4.08
CA ASP A 152 -11.59 17.16 -3.87
C ASP A 152 -11.75 17.50 -2.38
N TYR A 153 -12.29 16.57 -1.58
CA TYR A 153 -12.41 16.76 -0.15
C TYR A 153 -11.04 16.78 0.56
N VAL A 154 -10.14 15.85 0.24
CA VAL A 154 -8.77 15.82 0.78
C VAL A 154 -8.03 17.10 0.41
N ASP A 155 -8.17 17.58 -0.84
CA ASP A 155 -7.57 18.81 -1.33
C ASP A 155 -8.04 20.03 -0.51
N LYS A 156 -9.35 20.23 -0.41
CA LYS A 156 -9.96 21.34 0.36
C LYS A 156 -9.52 21.33 1.81
N LEU A 157 -9.49 20.16 2.45
CA LEU A 157 -9.06 20.05 3.83
C LEU A 157 -7.57 20.34 4.02
N CYS A 158 -6.71 19.89 3.11
CA CYS A 158 -5.29 20.22 3.14
C CYS A 158 -5.06 21.73 3.03
N VAL A 159 -5.78 22.40 2.12
CA VAL A 159 -5.74 23.88 1.99
C VAL A 159 -6.15 24.54 3.31
N CYS A 160 -7.30 24.19 3.87
CA CYS A 160 -7.76 24.72 5.16
C CYS A 160 -6.74 24.51 6.29
N LEU A 161 -6.04 23.37 6.29
CA LEU A 161 -5.05 23.07 7.32
C LEU A 161 -3.77 23.89 7.17
N VAL A 162 -3.25 24.03 5.94
CA VAL A 162 -2.06 24.84 5.71
C VAL A 162 -2.38 26.33 5.93
N ASP A 163 -3.58 26.80 5.58
CA ASP A 163 -3.98 28.20 5.78
C ASP A 163 -4.20 28.56 7.24
N SER A 164 -4.73 27.64 8.04
CA SER A 164 -5.02 27.90 9.46
C SER A 164 -3.78 27.83 10.36
N TRP A 165 -2.66 27.24 9.91
CA TRP A 165 -1.39 26.99 10.64
C TRP A 165 -1.51 26.39 12.06
N ARG A 166 -2.72 26.14 12.53
CA ARG A 166 -3.03 25.41 13.74
C ARG A 166 -3.17 23.96 13.32
N ALA A 167 -2.04 23.25 13.33
CA ALA A 167 -1.99 21.81 13.13
C ALA A 167 -2.84 21.11 14.21
N LYS A 168 -4.14 21.01 13.97
CA LYS A 168 -5.02 20.14 14.74
C LYS A 168 -4.79 18.74 14.20
N THR A 169 -4.07 17.91 14.95
CA THR A 169 -3.95 16.45 14.73
C THR A 169 -5.31 15.78 14.49
N GLN A 170 -6.38 16.43 14.95
CA GLN A 170 -7.79 16.08 14.75
C GLN A 170 -8.26 16.08 13.28
N LEU A 171 -7.52 16.64 12.31
CA LEU A 171 -7.97 16.67 10.92
C LEU A 171 -8.03 15.28 10.29
N THR A 172 -6.99 14.46 10.46
CA THR A 172 -6.97 13.09 9.90
C THR A 172 -8.10 12.26 10.49
N PHE A 173 -8.46 12.50 11.75
CA PHE A 173 -9.64 11.92 12.37
C PHE A 173 -10.91 12.32 11.63
N TYR A 174 -11.12 13.61 11.34
CA TYR A 174 -12.32 14.07 10.61
C TYR A 174 -12.37 13.56 9.16
N ILE A 175 -11.22 13.45 8.49
CA ILE A 175 -11.12 12.81 7.16
C ILE A 175 -11.63 11.39 7.24
N MET A 176 -11.11 10.60 8.19
CA MET A 176 -11.53 9.22 8.37
C MET A 176 -13.00 9.13 8.78
N LEU A 177 -13.48 9.99 9.67
CA LEU A 177 -14.85 9.96 10.13
C LEU A 177 -15.83 10.25 8.99
N LYS A 178 -15.56 11.24 8.13
CA LYS A 178 -16.39 11.50 6.95
C LYS A 178 -16.36 10.33 5.98
N ASN A 179 -15.19 9.79 5.67
CA ASN A 179 -15.07 8.71 4.69
C ASN A 179 -15.69 7.39 5.16
N LEU A 180 -15.60 7.11 6.46
CA LEU A 180 -16.12 5.88 7.03
C LEU A 180 -17.64 5.93 7.23
N VAL A 181 -18.18 7.05 7.72
CA VAL A 181 -19.58 7.13 8.18
C VAL A 181 -20.37 8.36 7.71
N SER A 182 -19.80 9.22 6.85
CA SER A 182 -20.38 10.49 6.37
C SER A 182 -20.83 11.44 7.49
N ILE A 183 -19.99 11.59 8.52
CA ILE A 183 -20.17 12.61 9.55
C ILE A 183 -19.20 13.75 9.25
N GLU A 184 -19.74 14.96 9.14
CA GLU A 184 -18.97 16.17 8.90
C GLU A 184 -18.42 16.74 10.24
N PRO A 185 -17.33 17.52 10.21
CA PRO A 185 -16.73 18.10 11.41
C PRO A 185 -17.69 18.98 12.24
N GLU A 186 -18.68 19.60 11.61
CA GLU A 186 -19.66 20.49 12.23
C GLU A 186 -20.75 19.74 13.01
N ASP A 187 -20.86 18.42 12.85
CA ASP A 187 -21.82 17.60 13.58
C ASP A 187 -21.41 17.48 15.07
N PRO A 188 -22.30 17.80 16.04
CA PRO A 188 -22.02 17.60 17.47
C PRO A 188 -21.57 16.17 17.82
N LEU A 189 -22.04 15.18 17.06
CA LEU A 189 -21.63 13.79 17.22
C LEU A 189 -20.14 13.60 16.90
N ALA A 190 -19.59 14.34 15.94
CA ALA A 190 -18.18 14.27 15.58
C ALA A 190 -17.27 14.69 16.74
N ALA A 191 -17.65 15.74 17.47
CA ALA A 191 -16.92 16.21 18.65
C ALA A 191 -16.94 15.17 19.79
N ASN A 192 -18.09 14.55 20.05
CA ASN A 192 -18.23 13.51 21.06
C ASN A 192 -17.38 12.27 20.74
N ILE A 193 -17.42 11.81 19.47
CA ILE A 193 -16.59 10.66 19.04
C ILE A 193 -15.11 11.03 19.16
N LEU A 194 -14.72 12.26 18.80
CA LEU A 194 -13.34 12.71 18.91
C LEU A 194 -12.85 12.71 20.36
N GLU A 195 -13.64 13.23 21.31
CA GLU A 195 -13.26 13.25 22.73
C GLU A 195 -13.05 11.85 23.31
N ASP A 196 -14.01 10.95 23.03
CA ASP A 196 -13.88 9.55 23.42
C ASP A 196 -12.69 8.89 22.73
N PHE A 197 -12.45 9.21 21.46
CA PHE A 197 -11.35 8.66 20.69
C PHE A 197 -9.99 9.12 21.20
N LEU A 198 -9.83 10.38 21.59
CA LEU A 198 -8.60 10.87 22.23
C LEU A 198 -8.35 10.17 23.57
N THR A 199 -9.39 9.99 24.39
CA THR A 199 -9.33 9.23 25.65
C THR A 199 -8.95 7.77 25.40
N PHE A 200 -9.45 7.18 24.31
CA PHE A 200 -9.08 5.84 23.86
C PHE A 200 -7.59 5.76 23.47
N MET A 201 -7.07 6.77 22.77
CA MET A 201 -5.66 6.82 22.35
C MET A 201 -4.68 6.90 23.52
N GLU A 202 -5.03 7.62 24.60
CA GLU A 202 -4.21 7.66 25.83
C GLU A 202 -3.95 6.26 26.41
N GLY A 203 -4.84 5.30 26.16
CA GLY A 203 -4.68 3.91 26.60
C GLY A 203 -3.44 3.23 26.05
N PHE A 204 -3.08 3.48 24.78
CA PHE A 204 -1.96 2.80 24.10
C PHE A 204 -0.59 3.19 24.66
N VAL A 205 -0.47 4.40 25.21
CA VAL A 205 0.77 4.93 25.78
C VAL A 205 0.81 4.84 27.31
N SER A 206 -0.25 4.33 27.93
CA SER A 206 -0.39 4.23 29.38
C SER A 206 0.10 2.90 29.95
N LEU A 207 0.35 2.89 31.26
CA LEU A 207 0.60 1.63 31.97
C LEU A 207 -0.64 0.75 31.91
N PRO A 208 -0.50 -0.53 31.50
CA PRO A 208 -1.63 -1.41 31.26
C PRO A 208 -2.21 -2.00 32.55
N LEU A 209 -2.68 -1.13 33.43
CA LEU A 209 -3.25 -1.47 34.73
C LEU A 209 -4.73 -1.10 34.74
N TYR A 210 -5.59 -2.12 34.78
CA TYR A 210 -7.04 -1.94 34.89
C TYR A 210 -7.42 -1.58 36.34
N ILE A 211 -7.19 -0.33 36.71
CA ILE A 211 -7.56 0.25 37.99
C ILE A 211 -8.49 1.43 37.69
N PRO A 212 -9.71 1.49 38.27
CA PRO A 212 -10.62 2.61 38.03
C PRO A 212 -9.94 3.97 38.22
N GLY A 213 -10.02 4.83 37.20
CA GLY A 213 -9.42 6.16 37.21
C GLY A 213 -8.09 6.27 36.45
N THR A 214 -7.42 5.15 36.13
CA THR A 214 -6.22 5.16 35.28
C THR A 214 -6.57 5.48 33.83
N ALA A 215 -5.60 6.01 33.07
CA ALA A 215 -5.73 6.23 31.62
C ALA A 215 -6.13 4.93 30.87
N TYR A 216 -5.56 3.79 31.24
CA TYR A 216 -5.90 2.48 30.66
C TYR A 216 -7.37 2.09 30.89
N SER A 217 -7.89 2.25 32.12
CA SER A 217 -9.30 1.94 32.41
C SER A 217 -10.26 2.90 31.70
N LYS A 218 -9.91 4.20 31.63
CA LYS A 218 -10.66 5.22 30.89
C LYS A 218 -10.70 4.91 29.40
N ALA A 219 -9.58 4.48 28.81
CA ALA A 219 -9.49 4.12 27.40
C ALA A 219 -10.39 2.93 27.04
N ILE A 220 -10.43 1.89 27.88
CA ILE A 220 -11.32 0.74 27.66
C ILE A 220 -12.80 1.16 27.72
N ASN A 221 -13.16 2.08 28.62
CA ASN A 221 -14.53 2.59 28.71
C ASN A 221 -14.87 3.52 27.52
N ALA A 222 -13.94 4.37 27.09
CA ALA A 222 -14.10 5.22 25.93
C ALA A 222 -14.30 4.39 24.65
N ARG A 223 -13.50 3.33 24.49
CA ARG A 223 -13.66 2.35 23.42
C ARG A 223 -15.05 1.71 23.39
N LYS A 224 -15.62 1.34 24.54
CA LYS A 224 -17.01 0.85 24.61
C LYS A 224 -18.02 1.90 24.16
N ARG A 225 -17.85 3.16 24.55
CA ARG A 225 -18.73 4.27 24.13
C ARG A 225 -18.66 4.52 22.62
N ILE A 226 -17.46 4.49 22.03
CA ILE A 226 -17.28 4.61 20.57
C ILE A 226 -17.96 3.44 19.85
N SER A 227 -17.76 2.21 20.32
CA SER A 227 -18.40 1.03 19.75
C SER A 227 -19.93 1.12 19.79
N ASN A 228 -20.51 1.59 20.90
CA ASN A 228 -21.95 1.81 21.02
C ASN A 228 -22.45 2.90 20.06
N THR A 229 -21.71 4.01 19.92
CA THR A 229 -22.04 5.09 18.98
C THR A 229 -22.02 4.59 17.54
N LEU A 230 -20.98 3.86 17.14
CA LEU A 230 -20.86 3.24 15.82
C LEU A 230 -21.98 2.21 15.58
N HIS A 231 -22.34 1.44 16.60
CA HIS A 231 -23.45 0.50 16.53
C HIS A 231 -24.78 1.21 16.21
N GLU A 232 -25.09 2.30 16.91
CA GLU A 232 -26.30 3.10 16.64
C GLU A 232 -26.28 3.74 15.24
N ILE A 233 -25.12 4.17 14.75
CA ILE A 233 -24.96 4.70 13.38
C ILE A 233 -25.29 3.61 12.34
N ILE A 234 -24.72 2.41 12.50
CA ILE A 234 -24.97 1.26 11.62
C ILE A 234 -26.46 0.93 11.59
N LYS A 235 -27.08 0.77 12.77
CA LYS A 235 -28.49 0.42 12.92
C LYS A 235 -29.41 1.46 12.27
N LYS A 236 -29.15 2.75 12.49
CA LYS A 236 -29.90 3.84 11.85
C LYS A 236 -29.76 3.82 10.33
N ARG A 237 -28.59 3.45 9.80
CA ARG A 237 -28.33 3.39 8.35
C ARG A 237 -29.03 2.20 7.70
N GLU A 238 -29.01 1.02 8.33
CA GLU A 238 -29.70 -0.17 7.85
C GLU A 238 -31.23 0.01 7.84
N ASN A 239 -31.81 0.60 8.88
CA ASN A 239 -33.25 0.87 8.94
C ASN A 239 -33.73 1.85 7.85
N LYS A 240 -32.86 2.75 7.36
CA LYS A 240 -33.19 3.65 6.24
C LYS A 240 -33.16 2.94 4.90
N LEU A 241 -32.32 1.92 4.75
CA LEU A 241 -32.20 1.14 3.50
C LEU A 241 -33.41 0.22 3.26
N THR A 242 -34.14 -0.18 4.31
CA THR A 242 -35.33 -1.03 4.20
C THR A 242 -36.62 -0.25 3.95
N GLY A 243 -36.65 1.06 4.25
CA GLY A 243 -37.88 1.86 4.26
C GLY A 243 -38.16 2.73 3.02
N THR A 244 -37.18 2.99 2.15
CA THR A 244 -37.38 3.77 0.90
C THR A 244 -36.15 3.63 0.00
N LYS A 245 -36.29 3.82 -1.32
CA LYS A 245 -35.16 3.96 -2.27
C LYS A 245 -34.39 5.27 -1.99
N THR A 246 -33.75 5.38 -0.83
CA THR A 246 -32.90 6.52 -0.51
C THR A 246 -31.56 6.35 -1.20
N GLN A 247 -31.06 7.45 -1.76
CA GLN A 247 -29.77 7.54 -2.46
C GLN A 247 -28.64 7.12 -1.50
N ARG A 248 -27.88 6.08 -1.87
CA ARG A 248 -26.68 5.67 -1.13
C ARG A 248 -25.72 6.85 -1.10
N ARG A 249 -25.18 7.18 0.09
CA ARG A 249 -24.17 8.24 0.25
C ARG A 249 -22.84 7.83 -0.39
N GLY A 250 -22.64 6.53 -0.55
CA GLY A 250 -21.43 5.96 -1.12
C GLY A 250 -20.24 6.12 -0.18
N ASP A 251 -20.48 6.11 1.13
CA ASP A 251 -19.42 6.02 2.14
C ASP A 251 -19.03 4.55 2.39
N PHE A 252 -17.98 4.33 3.18
CA PHE A 252 -17.54 2.97 3.50
C PHE A 252 -18.62 2.16 4.21
N LEU A 253 -19.40 2.80 5.08
CA LEU A 253 -20.49 2.14 5.77
C LEU A 253 -21.50 1.57 4.77
N ASP A 254 -21.88 2.31 3.74
CA ASP A 254 -22.77 1.80 2.68
C ASP A 254 -22.13 0.60 1.93
N GLU A 255 -20.80 0.60 1.73
CA GLU A 255 -20.06 -0.51 1.11
C GLU A 255 -20.05 -1.76 2.01
N ILE A 256 -19.77 -1.59 3.31
CA ILE A 256 -19.85 -2.66 4.31
C ILE A 256 -21.26 -3.23 4.39
N LEU A 257 -22.29 -2.38 4.38
CA LEU A 257 -23.68 -2.79 4.50
C LEU A 257 -24.17 -3.53 3.25
N ALA A 258 -23.68 -3.15 2.07
CA ALA A 258 -23.95 -3.87 0.83
C ALA A 258 -23.26 -5.25 0.79
N ASN A 259 -22.14 -5.38 1.49
CA ASN A 259 -21.36 -6.61 1.56
C ASN A 259 -21.84 -7.47 2.76
N GLY A 260 -22.89 -8.27 2.55
CA GLY A 260 -23.58 -9.07 3.58
C GLY A 260 -22.75 -10.15 4.30
N GLY A 261 -21.43 -10.15 4.12
CA GLY A 261 -20.52 -11.10 4.75
C GLY A 261 -20.23 -10.81 6.22
N LEU A 262 -20.33 -9.57 6.71
CA LEU A 262 -19.93 -9.20 8.08
C LEU A 262 -21.10 -9.15 9.07
N ASN A 263 -20.91 -9.69 10.28
CA ASN A 263 -21.84 -9.50 11.39
C ASN A 263 -21.66 -8.11 12.06
N TYR A 264 -22.60 -7.70 12.91
CA TYR A 264 -22.58 -6.37 13.53
C TYR A 264 -21.30 -6.04 14.29
N GLU A 265 -20.81 -6.97 15.11
CA GLU A 265 -19.61 -6.78 15.92
C GLU A 265 -18.36 -6.65 15.02
N GLU A 266 -18.29 -7.43 13.95
CA GLU A 266 -17.25 -7.32 12.92
C GLU A 266 -17.30 -5.95 12.22
N LYS A 267 -18.49 -5.45 11.84
CA LYS A 267 -18.66 -4.13 11.21
C LYS A 267 -18.13 -3.01 12.10
N VAL A 268 -18.53 -3.00 13.39
CA VAL A 268 -18.08 -2.01 14.37
C VAL A 268 -16.57 -2.07 14.55
N SER A 269 -16.01 -3.28 14.66
CA SER A 269 -14.56 -3.46 14.83
C SER A 269 -13.76 -2.93 13.64
N VAL A 270 -14.19 -3.22 12.40
CA VAL A 270 -13.51 -2.74 11.19
C VAL A 270 -13.55 -1.21 11.09
N LEU A 271 -14.69 -0.58 11.40
CA LEU A 271 -14.81 0.88 11.41
C LEU A 271 -13.87 1.52 12.44
N LEU A 272 -13.82 0.96 13.66
CA LEU A 272 -12.94 1.46 14.71
C LEU A 272 -11.46 1.27 14.36
N ASP A 273 -11.08 0.11 13.81
CA ASP A 273 -9.71 -0.18 13.38
C ASP A 273 -9.24 0.79 12.28
N LEU A 274 -10.11 1.12 11.31
CA LEU A 274 -9.77 2.08 10.26
C LEU A 274 -9.67 3.51 10.78
N LEU A 275 -10.56 3.90 11.71
CA LEU A 275 -10.49 5.21 12.36
C LEU A 275 -9.17 5.36 13.14
N LEU A 276 -8.76 4.32 13.87
CA LEU A 276 -7.46 4.23 14.53
C LEU A 276 -6.31 4.36 13.53
N ALA A 277 -6.34 3.56 12.47
CA ALA A 277 -5.27 3.52 11.48
C ALA A 277 -5.05 4.87 10.79
N GLY A 278 -6.11 5.53 10.32
CA GLY A 278 -5.98 6.80 9.60
C GLY A 278 -5.67 8.00 10.50
N TYR A 279 -6.05 7.96 11.78
CA TYR A 279 -5.67 9.02 12.72
C TYR A 279 -4.18 8.97 13.07
N GLU A 280 -3.72 7.88 13.71
CA GLU A 280 -2.41 7.82 14.36
C GLU A 280 -1.25 7.82 13.36
N THR A 281 -1.44 7.14 12.22
CA THR A 281 -0.34 6.95 11.26
C THR A 281 -0.15 8.17 10.36
N THR A 282 -1.18 8.62 9.65
CA THR A 282 -1.07 9.74 8.71
C THR A 282 -0.74 11.04 9.44
N SER A 283 -1.38 11.32 10.60
CA SER A 283 -1.11 12.57 11.33
C SER A 283 0.32 12.63 11.86
N GLY A 284 0.83 11.53 12.41
CA GLY A 284 2.21 11.41 12.86
C GLY A 284 3.20 11.61 11.71
N LEU A 285 2.92 11.01 10.55
CA LEU A 285 3.74 11.19 9.35
C LEU A 285 3.76 12.66 8.87
N MET A 286 2.59 13.31 8.79
CA MET A 286 2.49 14.72 8.40
C MET A 286 3.27 15.63 9.36
N ALA A 287 3.20 15.37 10.67
CA ALA A 287 3.97 16.11 11.67
C ALA A 287 5.49 15.91 11.51
N LEU A 288 5.93 14.67 11.25
CA LEU A 288 7.34 14.37 10.98
C LEU A 288 7.84 15.04 9.70
N VAL A 289 7.01 15.07 8.63
CA VAL A 289 7.32 15.79 7.39
C VAL A 289 7.57 17.27 7.66
N VAL A 290 6.67 17.94 8.38
CA VAL A 290 6.85 19.36 8.76
C VAL A 290 8.13 19.54 9.57
N TYR A 291 8.38 18.69 10.56
CA TYR A 291 9.56 18.77 11.43
C TYR A 291 10.87 18.63 10.66
N PHE A 292 10.98 17.63 9.77
CA PHE A 292 12.21 17.39 9.01
C PHE A 292 12.42 18.42 7.91
N LEU A 293 11.36 18.86 7.22
CA LEU A 293 11.46 19.91 6.21
C LEU A 293 11.88 21.26 6.81
N ALA A 294 11.36 21.60 7.99
CA ALA A 294 11.78 22.81 8.71
C ALA A 294 13.28 22.81 9.05
N LYS A 295 13.87 21.62 9.26
CA LYS A 295 15.30 21.46 9.59
C LYS A 295 16.20 21.30 8.38
N ALA A 296 15.64 21.07 7.19
CA ALA A 296 16.38 20.85 5.96
C ALA A 296 15.74 21.63 4.80
N PRO A 297 15.83 22.98 4.79
CA PRO A 297 15.21 23.80 3.74
C PRO A 297 15.77 23.51 2.34
N LEU A 298 17.03 23.08 2.24
CA LEU A 298 17.66 22.62 1.00
C LEU A 298 17.12 21.26 0.51
N ALA A 299 16.63 20.39 1.40
CA ALA A 299 15.98 19.14 0.99
C ALA A 299 14.71 19.43 0.19
N LEU A 300 14.01 20.54 0.46
CA LEU A 300 12.84 21.00 -0.30
C LEU A 300 13.16 21.32 -1.78
N GLN A 301 14.41 21.71 -2.07
CA GLN A 301 14.91 21.93 -3.43
C GLN A 301 15.39 20.63 -4.10
N THR A 302 15.70 19.60 -3.29
CA THR A 302 16.35 18.35 -3.73
C THR A 302 15.44 17.12 -3.63
N LEU A 303 14.13 17.29 -3.40
CA LEU A 303 13.12 16.21 -3.36
C LEU A 303 13.01 15.39 -4.67
N GLN A 304 13.87 15.66 -5.65
CA GLN A 304 13.92 15.02 -6.97
C GLN A 304 15.01 13.95 -7.08
N ASP A 305 15.81 13.67 -6.05
CA ASP A 305 16.84 12.63 -6.11
C ASP A 305 16.40 11.33 -5.40
N PRO A 306 15.98 10.29 -6.15
CA PRO A 306 15.55 9.02 -5.56
C PRO A 306 16.70 8.18 -4.99
N ALA A 307 17.97 8.64 -5.05
CA ALA A 307 19.18 7.85 -4.76
C ALA A 307 19.30 7.31 -3.33
N THR A 308 18.50 7.78 -2.38
CA THR A 308 18.59 7.35 -0.96
C THR A 308 17.39 6.51 -0.51
N SER A 309 17.06 5.43 -1.22
CA SER A 309 16.13 4.43 -0.66
C SER A 309 16.92 3.37 0.10
N ARG A 310 16.99 3.52 1.42
CA ARG A 310 17.43 2.42 2.30
C ARG A 310 16.42 1.27 2.20
N LYS A 311 16.84 0.02 2.38
CA LYS A 311 15.93 -1.11 2.57
C LYS A 311 15.06 -0.86 3.80
N VAL A 312 13.84 -0.35 3.61
CA VAL A 312 12.89 -0.04 4.69
C VAL A 312 11.54 -0.63 4.32
N SER A 313 10.90 -1.28 5.29
CA SER A 313 9.56 -1.85 5.18
C SER A 313 8.61 -1.10 6.13
N PRO A 314 8.33 0.20 5.88
CA PRO A 314 7.59 1.05 6.83
C PRO A 314 6.11 0.64 6.98
N TYR A 315 5.59 -0.15 6.03
CA TYR A 315 4.21 -0.63 6.00
C TYR A 315 4.07 -2.12 6.34
N GLY A 316 5.12 -2.74 6.90
CA GLY A 316 5.17 -4.19 7.13
C GLY A 316 5.33 -4.98 5.83
N GLY A 317 4.82 -6.21 5.81
CA GLY A 317 4.98 -7.14 4.68
C GLY A 317 4.09 -8.38 4.80
N GLY A 318 4.10 -9.20 3.74
CA GLY A 318 3.34 -10.46 3.68
C GLY A 318 1.82 -10.25 3.80
N LEU A 319 1.15 -11.19 4.46
CA LEU A 319 -0.32 -11.18 4.62
C LEU A 319 -0.85 -9.99 5.43
N ARG A 320 0.01 -9.30 6.19
CA ARG A 320 -0.33 -8.18 7.07
C ARG A 320 0.21 -6.83 6.60
N ILE A 321 0.64 -6.71 5.34
CA ILE A 321 1.02 -5.41 4.76
C ILE A 321 -0.10 -4.38 4.95
N CYS A 322 0.23 -3.15 5.31
CA CYS A 322 -0.77 -2.12 5.63
C CYS A 322 -1.79 -1.94 4.49
N PRO A 323 -3.10 -2.14 4.74
CA PRO A 323 -4.13 -1.97 3.71
C PRO A 323 -4.29 -0.50 3.28
N GLY A 324 -3.96 0.45 4.18
CA GLY A 324 -4.03 1.89 3.95
C GLY A 324 -2.75 2.53 3.43
N ALA A 325 -1.73 1.76 3.04
CA ALA A 325 -0.44 2.30 2.63
C ALA A 325 -0.55 3.32 1.49
N GLU A 326 -1.32 3.00 0.45
CA GLU A 326 -1.51 3.88 -0.70
C GLU A 326 -2.34 5.13 -0.36
N LEU A 327 -3.32 4.99 0.53
CA LEU A 327 -4.13 6.11 0.99
C LEU A 327 -3.30 7.10 1.81
N GLY A 328 -2.51 6.60 2.77
CA GLY A 328 -1.63 7.45 3.59
C GLY A 328 -0.56 8.17 2.75
N LYS A 329 -0.02 7.50 1.72
CA LYS A 329 0.91 8.15 0.76
C LYS A 329 0.23 9.28 -0.02
N LEU A 330 -1.00 9.04 -0.50
CA LEU A 330 -1.78 10.03 -1.23
C LEU A 330 -2.09 11.25 -0.36
N GLU A 331 -2.62 11.04 0.84
CA GLU A 331 -2.90 12.11 1.81
C GLU A 331 -1.65 12.93 2.13
N THR A 332 -0.52 12.25 2.37
CA THR A 332 0.78 12.89 2.64
C THR A 332 1.28 13.69 1.43
N ALA A 333 1.07 13.21 0.21
CA ALA A 333 1.47 13.90 -1.01
C ALA A 333 0.66 15.20 -1.23
N PHE A 334 -0.66 15.16 -1.03
CA PHE A 334 -1.52 16.34 -1.11
C PHE A 334 -1.14 17.37 -0.04
N PHE A 335 -0.93 16.92 1.20
CA PHE A 335 -0.48 17.78 2.28
C PHE A 335 0.88 18.44 1.95
N LEU A 336 1.86 17.65 1.50
CA LEU A 336 3.17 18.14 1.13
C LEU A 336 3.12 19.14 -0.03
N HIS A 337 2.28 18.88 -1.04
CA HIS A 337 2.07 19.79 -2.17
C HIS A 337 1.62 21.18 -1.70
N HIS A 338 0.55 21.25 -0.90
CA HIS A 338 0.02 22.51 -0.37
C HIS A 338 0.98 23.20 0.60
N LEU A 339 1.67 22.42 1.44
CA LEU A 339 2.68 22.92 2.37
C LEU A 339 3.79 23.66 1.59
N VAL A 340 4.36 23.04 0.56
CA VAL A 340 5.43 23.62 -0.27
C VAL A 340 4.96 24.88 -1.01
N LEU A 341 3.75 24.86 -1.57
CA LEU A 341 3.20 26.01 -2.29
C LEU A 341 3.03 27.24 -1.39
N ASN A 342 2.50 27.05 -0.18
CA ASN A 342 2.30 28.14 0.78
C ASN A 342 3.64 28.67 1.34
N PHE A 343 4.63 27.81 1.58
CA PHE A 343 5.97 28.26 1.98
C PHE A 343 6.69 29.09 0.89
N ARG A 344 6.53 28.74 -0.39
CA ARG A 344 7.08 29.56 -1.50
C ARG A 344 6.35 30.90 -1.66
N GLY A 345 5.06 30.96 -1.31
CA GLY A 345 4.25 32.18 -1.36
C GLY A 345 4.63 33.24 -0.33
N GLN A 346 5.18 32.86 0.84
CA GLN A 346 5.60 33.81 1.88
C GLN A 346 6.90 34.57 1.57
N SER A 347 7.64 34.16 0.54
CA SER A 347 8.85 34.87 0.09
C SER A 347 8.56 35.97 -0.94
N ALA A 348 7.29 36.18 -1.33
CA ALA A 348 6.88 37.20 -2.29
C ALA A 348 6.27 38.43 -1.58
N LYS A 349 6.72 39.64 -1.96
CA LYS A 349 6.35 40.93 -1.34
C LYS A 349 4.82 41.20 -1.34
N PRO A 350 4.29 41.97 -0.38
CA PRO A 350 2.87 41.93 0.01
C PRO A 350 1.85 42.63 -0.92
N ASN A 351 2.27 43.32 -1.99
CA ASN A 351 1.37 44.23 -2.74
C ASN A 351 0.77 43.64 -4.03
N GLN A 352 0.64 42.32 -4.15
CA GLN A 352 0.05 41.69 -5.35
C GLN A 352 -1.03 40.65 -5.03
N HIS A 353 -1.73 40.80 -3.91
CA HIS A 353 -2.73 39.83 -3.45
C HIS A 353 -4.12 39.96 -4.09
N ARG A 354 -4.43 41.05 -4.82
CA ARG A 354 -5.77 41.24 -5.42
C ARG A 354 -5.86 41.06 -6.93
N ALA A 355 -4.75 41.07 -7.65
CA ALA A 355 -4.72 40.87 -9.12
C ALA A 355 -4.33 39.44 -9.55
N ASN A 356 -3.99 38.56 -8.60
CA ASN A 356 -3.49 37.21 -8.89
C ASN A 356 -4.54 36.10 -8.79
N CYS A 357 -5.80 36.41 -8.42
CA CYS A 357 -6.87 35.41 -8.39
C CYS A 357 -7.33 35.02 -9.82
N GLU A 358 -7.19 35.92 -10.79
CA GLU A 358 -7.55 35.66 -12.20
C GLU A 358 -6.38 35.15 -13.06
N ARG A 359 -5.14 35.19 -12.55
CA ARG A 359 -3.94 34.65 -13.23
C ARG A 359 -3.46 33.28 -12.74
N ARG A 360 -4.13 32.69 -11.74
CA ARG A 360 -3.71 31.43 -11.08
C ARG A 360 -4.47 30.18 -11.55
N ARG A 361 -4.78 30.10 -12.85
CA ARG A 361 -5.25 28.87 -13.51
C ARG A 361 -4.15 28.08 -14.22
N LEU A 362 -2.89 28.50 -14.11
CA LEU A 362 -1.78 28.00 -14.94
C LEU A 362 -0.50 27.77 -14.11
N VAL A 363 -0.54 26.81 -13.19
CA VAL A 363 0.65 26.02 -12.82
C VAL A 363 0.21 24.57 -12.64
N GLY A 364 0.13 23.84 -13.76
CA GLY A 364 0.47 22.43 -13.81
C GLY A 364 -0.54 21.37 -13.33
N ARG A 365 -1.83 21.43 -13.71
CA ARG A 365 -2.45 20.14 -14.12
C ARG A 365 -1.63 19.68 -15.31
N MET A 366 -0.79 18.66 -15.14
CA MET A 366 -0.18 17.94 -16.27
C MET A 366 -1.33 17.29 -17.04
N SER A 367 -1.95 18.07 -17.93
CA SER A 367 -2.97 17.62 -18.84
C SER A 367 -2.32 16.63 -19.78
N TYR A 368 -2.83 15.40 -19.80
CA TYR A 368 -2.50 14.42 -20.82
C TYR A 368 -3.68 14.34 -21.77
N ASP A 369 -3.42 14.08 -23.05
CA ASP A 369 -4.48 13.93 -24.05
C ASP A 369 -5.11 12.54 -23.91
N TYR A 370 -4.28 11.53 -23.65
CA TYR A 370 -4.69 10.14 -23.49
C TYR A 370 -3.99 9.46 -22.32
N LEU A 371 -4.69 8.54 -21.69
CA LEU A 371 -4.16 7.56 -20.76
C LEU A 371 -4.31 6.18 -21.38
N PHE A 372 -3.21 5.43 -21.48
CA PHE A 372 -3.19 4.07 -22.02
C PHE A 372 -2.88 3.06 -20.93
N LYS A 373 -3.68 1.99 -20.89
CA LYS A 373 -3.45 0.84 -20.01
C LYS A 373 -2.59 -0.24 -20.68
N TYR A 374 -1.49 -0.60 -20.02
CA TYR A 374 -0.46 -1.52 -20.49
C TYR A 374 -0.35 -2.72 -19.55
N ILE A 375 -0.11 -3.91 -20.10
CA ILE A 375 0.27 -5.09 -19.31
C ILE A 375 1.64 -5.59 -19.74
N ILE A 376 2.43 -6.13 -18.80
CA ILE A 376 3.67 -6.85 -19.13
C ILE A 376 3.46 -8.33 -18.77
N ILE A 377 3.63 -9.21 -19.74
CA ILE A 377 3.35 -10.65 -19.64
C ILE A 377 4.53 -11.49 -20.14
N GLY A 378 4.62 -12.73 -19.67
CA GLY A 378 5.71 -13.66 -20.00
C GLY A 378 6.22 -14.41 -18.78
N ASP A 379 7.12 -15.35 -19.00
CA ASP A 379 7.60 -16.28 -17.98
C ASP A 379 8.29 -15.61 -16.78
N THR A 380 8.42 -16.38 -15.71
CA THR A 380 9.16 -15.94 -14.52
C THR A 380 10.66 -15.74 -14.83
N GLY A 381 11.24 -14.67 -14.30
CA GLY A 381 12.67 -14.39 -14.44
C GLY A 381 13.12 -13.87 -15.83
N VAL A 382 12.19 -13.58 -16.75
CA VAL A 382 12.53 -12.98 -18.06
C VAL A 382 12.87 -11.49 -17.95
N GLY A 383 12.58 -10.85 -16.81
CA GLY A 383 12.92 -9.45 -16.53
C GLY A 383 11.80 -8.43 -16.77
N LYS A 384 10.53 -8.83 -16.64
CA LYS A 384 9.36 -7.95 -16.77
C LYS A 384 9.38 -6.77 -15.78
N SER A 385 9.54 -7.07 -14.50
CA SER A 385 9.68 -6.05 -13.44
C SER A 385 10.90 -5.17 -13.66
N CYS A 386 12.01 -5.73 -14.16
CA CYS A 386 13.20 -4.96 -14.50
C CYS A 386 12.94 -3.95 -15.63
N LEU A 387 12.20 -4.35 -16.66
CA LEU A 387 11.82 -3.47 -17.77
C LEU A 387 10.90 -2.35 -17.27
N LEU A 388 9.93 -2.66 -16.40
CA LEU A 388 9.07 -1.66 -15.77
C LEU A 388 9.89 -0.64 -14.97
N LEU A 389 10.72 -1.11 -14.05
CA LEU A 389 11.54 -0.26 -13.17
C LEU A 389 12.58 0.55 -13.96
N GLN A 390 13.19 -0.05 -14.99
CA GLN A 390 14.12 0.67 -15.86
C GLN A 390 13.40 1.76 -16.66
N PHE A 391 12.14 1.53 -17.04
CA PHE A 391 11.33 2.52 -17.73
C PHE A 391 10.81 3.63 -16.81
N THR A 392 10.35 3.33 -15.59
CA THR A 392 9.78 4.34 -14.69
C THR A 392 10.85 5.10 -13.91
N ASP A 393 11.84 4.38 -13.37
CA ASP A 393 12.75 4.89 -12.35
C ASP A 393 14.20 5.01 -12.86
N LYS A 394 14.46 4.60 -14.11
CA LYS A 394 15.80 4.53 -14.73
C LYS A 394 16.79 3.70 -13.91
N ARG A 395 16.31 2.62 -13.29
CA ARG A 395 17.08 1.74 -12.39
C ARG A 395 17.02 0.27 -12.79
N PHE A 396 18.15 -0.41 -12.65
CA PHE A 396 18.27 -1.86 -12.76
C PHE A 396 18.68 -2.46 -11.42
N GLN A 397 17.97 -3.48 -10.93
CA GLN A 397 18.41 -4.29 -9.79
C GLN A 397 18.83 -5.69 -10.28
N PRO A 398 20.05 -6.17 -9.99
CA PRO A 398 20.51 -7.48 -10.44
C PRO A 398 19.78 -8.65 -9.77
N VAL A 399 19.23 -8.43 -8.57
CA VAL A 399 18.48 -9.40 -7.77
C VAL A 399 17.06 -8.89 -7.66
N HIS A 400 16.15 -9.54 -8.38
CA HIS A 400 14.72 -9.32 -8.26
C HIS A 400 14.07 -10.56 -7.65
N ASP A 401 13.31 -10.36 -6.58
CA ASP A 401 12.44 -11.39 -6.01
C ASP A 401 11.35 -11.80 -7.01
N LEU A 402 10.83 -13.01 -6.87
CA LEU A 402 9.73 -13.49 -7.70
C LEU A 402 8.50 -12.59 -7.53
N THR A 403 7.91 -12.12 -8.63
CA THR A 403 6.67 -11.35 -8.62
C THR A 403 5.51 -12.28 -8.25
N ILE A 404 5.12 -12.29 -6.97
CA ILE A 404 4.00 -13.10 -6.44
C ILE A 404 2.63 -12.43 -6.72
N GLY A 405 2.62 -11.13 -7.07
CA GLY A 405 1.42 -10.35 -7.35
C GLY A 405 1.50 -9.52 -8.65
N VAL A 406 0.81 -8.39 -8.69
CA VAL A 406 0.88 -7.42 -9.80
C VAL A 406 1.46 -6.11 -9.29
N GLU A 407 2.50 -5.62 -9.97
CA GLU A 407 3.16 -4.36 -9.67
C GLU A 407 2.65 -3.28 -10.65
N PHE A 408 2.51 -2.04 -10.17
CA PHE A 408 1.96 -0.94 -10.95
C PHE A 408 2.97 0.18 -11.09
N GLY A 409 3.20 0.62 -12.33
CA GLY A 409 3.98 1.82 -12.65
C GLY A 409 3.19 2.77 -13.53
N ALA A 410 3.51 4.06 -13.47
CA ALA A 410 2.95 5.05 -14.38
C ALA A 410 4.01 6.05 -14.80
N ARG A 411 4.06 6.38 -16.09
CA ARG A 411 4.99 7.36 -16.64
C ARG A 411 4.32 8.21 -17.71
N MET A 412 4.63 9.50 -17.72
CA MET A 412 4.26 10.42 -18.79
C MET A 412 5.28 10.33 -19.92
N VAL A 413 4.79 10.18 -21.15
CA VAL A 413 5.59 10.22 -22.38
C VAL A 413 4.98 11.23 -23.35
N THR A 414 5.80 11.83 -24.20
CA THR A 414 5.32 12.72 -25.26
C THR A 414 5.49 12.02 -26.61
N ILE A 415 4.40 11.85 -27.35
CA ILE A 415 4.37 11.17 -28.66
C ILE A 415 3.65 12.09 -29.64
N ASP A 416 4.30 12.41 -30.77
CA ASP A 416 3.79 13.36 -31.77
C ASP A 416 3.34 14.70 -31.17
N GLY A 417 4.11 15.21 -30.21
CA GLY A 417 3.79 16.46 -29.48
C GLY A 417 2.64 16.34 -28.47
N ARG A 418 2.03 15.15 -28.32
CA ARG A 418 0.92 14.91 -27.39
C ARG A 418 1.42 14.26 -26.10
N PRO A 419 1.08 14.83 -24.91
CA PRO A 419 1.39 14.20 -23.64
C PRO A 419 0.46 13.01 -23.39
N ILE A 420 1.02 11.82 -23.23
CA ILE A 420 0.31 10.57 -22.99
C ILE A 420 0.76 9.96 -21.66
N LYS A 421 -0.22 9.56 -20.84
CA LYS A 421 0.03 8.87 -19.57
C LYS A 421 -0.03 7.35 -19.78
N LEU A 422 1.10 6.67 -19.62
CA LEU A 422 1.13 5.20 -19.60
C LEU A 422 0.90 4.71 -18.18
N GLN A 423 -0.08 3.84 -18.00
CA GLN A 423 -0.27 3.05 -16.78
C GLN A 423 0.10 1.61 -17.10
N ILE A 424 1.01 1.01 -16.35
CA ILE A 424 1.64 -0.26 -16.69
C ILE A 424 1.47 -1.21 -15.50
N TRP A 425 0.93 -2.39 -15.78
CA TRP A 425 0.74 -3.47 -14.82
C TRP A 425 1.73 -4.59 -15.15
N ASP A 426 2.74 -4.78 -14.30
CA ASP A 426 3.65 -5.92 -14.36
C ASP A 426 3.02 -7.13 -13.67
N THR A 427 2.96 -8.25 -14.38
CA THR A 427 2.20 -9.42 -13.93
C THR A 427 3.10 -10.58 -13.50
N ALA A 428 2.59 -11.43 -12.61
CA ALA A 428 3.28 -12.65 -12.19
C ALA A 428 3.52 -13.58 -13.39
N GLY A 429 4.76 -14.06 -13.55
CA GLY A 429 5.15 -14.92 -14.67
C GLY A 429 4.99 -16.42 -14.42
N GLN A 430 4.29 -16.81 -13.34
CA GLN A 430 4.15 -18.21 -12.94
C GLN A 430 2.74 -18.70 -13.28
N GLU A 431 2.66 -19.91 -13.83
CA GLU A 431 1.40 -20.48 -14.29
C GLU A 431 0.36 -20.64 -13.17
N SER A 432 0.80 -20.93 -11.94
CA SER A 432 -0.07 -21.03 -10.74
C SER A 432 -0.80 -19.73 -10.38
N PHE A 433 -0.39 -18.59 -10.92
CA PHE A 433 -1.01 -17.28 -10.71
C PHE A 433 -1.71 -16.71 -11.96
N ARG A 434 -1.85 -17.49 -13.03
CA ARG A 434 -2.52 -17.06 -14.28
C ARG A 434 -3.98 -16.64 -14.06
N SER A 435 -4.72 -17.32 -13.18
CA SER A 435 -6.13 -16.98 -12.87
C SER A 435 -6.28 -15.58 -12.23
N ILE A 436 -5.33 -15.17 -11.39
CA ILE A 436 -5.29 -13.84 -10.76
C ILE A 436 -4.87 -12.77 -11.79
N THR A 437 -3.95 -13.12 -12.68
CA THR A 437 -3.37 -12.25 -13.70
C THR A 437 -4.37 -11.83 -14.79
N ARG A 438 -5.31 -12.73 -15.16
CA ARG A 438 -6.35 -12.46 -16.18
C ARG A 438 -7.25 -11.26 -15.87
N SER A 439 -7.47 -10.95 -14.58
CA SER A 439 -8.27 -9.78 -14.17
C SER A 439 -7.68 -8.46 -14.67
N TYR A 440 -6.37 -8.40 -14.90
CA TYR A 440 -5.66 -7.20 -15.37
C TYR A 440 -5.66 -7.05 -16.89
N TYR A 441 -5.90 -8.13 -17.63
CA TYR A 441 -5.92 -8.12 -19.11
C TYR A 441 -7.11 -7.33 -19.64
N ARG A 442 -8.21 -7.32 -18.89
CA ARG A 442 -9.44 -6.61 -19.27
C ARG A 442 -9.18 -5.13 -19.48
N GLY A 443 -9.48 -4.66 -20.69
CA GLY A 443 -9.29 -3.28 -21.08
C GLY A 443 -7.81 -2.86 -21.12
N ALA A 444 -6.90 -3.75 -21.50
CA ALA A 444 -5.55 -3.34 -21.88
C ALA A 444 -5.53 -2.86 -23.35
N ALA A 445 -4.95 -1.67 -23.57
CA ALA A 445 -4.76 -1.09 -24.89
C ALA A 445 -3.40 -1.50 -25.49
N GLY A 446 -2.40 -1.73 -24.63
CA GLY A 446 -1.07 -2.21 -24.99
C GLY A 446 -0.61 -3.40 -24.15
N ALA A 447 0.26 -4.24 -24.71
CA ALA A 447 0.94 -5.29 -23.97
C ALA A 447 2.41 -5.42 -24.40
N LEU A 448 3.29 -5.69 -23.43
CA LEU A 448 4.65 -6.16 -23.68
C LEU A 448 4.69 -7.66 -23.37
N LEU A 449 4.96 -8.47 -24.38
CA LEU A 449 5.16 -9.91 -24.26
C LEU A 449 6.67 -10.19 -24.23
N VAL A 450 7.19 -10.67 -23.10
CA VAL A 450 8.63 -10.69 -22.83
C VAL A 450 9.16 -12.12 -22.72
N TYR A 451 10.26 -12.40 -23.42
CA TYR A 451 11.06 -13.63 -23.22
C TYR A 451 12.53 -13.29 -22.94
N ASP A 452 13.27 -14.28 -22.48
CA ASP A 452 14.71 -14.16 -22.20
C ASP A 452 15.50 -14.78 -23.36
N ILE A 453 16.33 -13.99 -24.05
CA ILE A 453 17.09 -14.47 -25.22
C ILE A 453 18.07 -15.60 -24.88
N THR A 454 18.44 -15.76 -23.60
CA THR A 454 19.35 -16.79 -23.11
C THR A 454 18.63 -18.08 -22.71
N ARG A 455 17.28 -18.07 -22.66
CA ARG A 455 16.47 -19.23 -22.22
C ARG A 455 15.39 -19.59 -23.24
N ARG A 456 15.68 -20.60 -24.07
CA ARG A 456 14.80 -21.11 -25.13
C ARG A 456 13.40 -21.49 -24.65
N GLU A 457 13.28 -22.09 -23.46
CA GLU A 457 11.97 -22.47 -22.87
C GLU A 457 11.01 -21.27 -22.79
N THR A 458 11.51 -20.10 -22.40
CA THR A 458 10.68 -18.88 -22.27
C THR A 458 10.17 -18.37 -23.61
N PHE A 459 10.85 -18.70 -24.71
CA PHE A 459 10.40 -18.42 -26.06
C PHE A 459 9.32 -19.42 -26.51
N ASN A 460 9.48 -20.70 -26.19
CA ASN A 460 8.50 -21.74 -26.53
C ASN A 460 7.14 -21.48 -25.86
N HIS A 461 7.12 -20.87 -24.67
CA HIS A 461 5.88 -20.52 -23.97
C HIS A 461 5.19 -19.24 -24.49
N LEU A 462 5.80 -18.49 -25.43
CA LEU A 462 5.22 -17.24 -25.96
C LEU A 462 3.83 -17.45 -26.57
N ALA A 463 3.63 -18.56 -27.29
CA ALA A 463 2.34 -18.87 -27.93
C ALA A 463 1.20 -18.97 -26.89
N SER A 464 1.46 -19.64 -25.77
CA SER A 464 0.50 -19.77 -24.67
C SER A 464 0.18 -18.41 -24.03
N TRP A 465 1.19 -17.58 -23.76
CA TRP A 465 0.98 -16.24 -23.20
C TRP A 465 0.23 -15.32 -24.16
N LEU A 466 0.52 -15.40 -25.46
CA LEU A 466 -0.14 -14.63 -26.51
C LEU A 466 -1.62 -15.02 -26.64
N GLU A 467 -1.91 -16.33 -26.65
CA GLU A 467 -3.27 -16.84 -26.71
C GLU A 467 -4.09 -16.37 -25.49
N ASP A 468 -3.54 -16.50 -24.29
CA ASP A 468 -4.21 -16.10 -23.05
C ASP A 468 -4.48 -14.58 -23.03
N ALA A 469 -3.56 -13.77 -23.58
CA ALA A 469 -3.72 -12.32 -23.74
C ALA A 469 -4.83 -11.98 -24.73
N ARG A 470 -4.88 -12.64 -25.90
CA ARG A 470 -5.92 -12.41 -26.92
C ARG A 470 -7.31 -12.82 -26.47
N GLN A 471 -7.43 -13.85 -25.64
CA GLN A 471 -8.71 -14.33 -25.13
C GLN A 471 -9.35 -13.38 -24.09
N HIS A 472 -8.55 -12.68 -23.29
CA HIS A 472 -9.05 -11.92 -22.14
C HIS A 472 -8.83 -10.39 -22.21
N ALA A 473 -8.04 -9.90 -23.17
CA ALA A 473 -7.80 -8.47 -23.37
C ALA A 473 -8.66 -7.88 -24.50
N ASN A 474 -8.41 -6.63 -24.87
CA ASN A 474 -9.08 -5.99 -26.00
C ASN A 474 -8.62 -6.66 -27.33
N PRO A 475 -9.53 -7.04 -28.25
CA PRO A 475 -9.15 -7.62 -29.54
C PRO A 475 -8.22 -6.73 -30.38
N ASN A 476 -8.34 -5.41 -30.23
CA ASN A 476 -7.54 -4.41 -30.94
C ASN A 476 -6.24 -4.02 -30.21
N MET A 477 -5.93 -4.68 -29.07
CA MET A 477 -4.73 -4.42 -28.28
C MET A 477 -3.46 -4.49 -29.13
N THR A 478 -2.57 -3.52 -28.94
CA THR A 478 -1.25 -3.52 -29.59
C THR A 478 -0.26 -4.28 -28.72
N ILE A 479 0.38 -5.32 -29.27
CA ILE A 479 1.31 -6.18 -28.53
C ILE A 479 2.73 -6.00 -29.10
N MET A 480 3.69 -5.76 -28.22
CA MET A 480 5.13 -5.71 -28.51
C MET A 480 5.80 -6.95 -27.93
N LEU A 481 6.41 -7.76 -28.79
CA LEU A 481 7.31 -8.84 -28.41
C LEU A 481 8.69 -8.26 -28.06
N VAL A 482 9.17 -8.58 -26.86
CA VAL A 482 10.45 -8.10 -26.33
C VAL A 482 11.37 -9.28 -26.02
N GLY A 483 12.46 -9.41 -26.78
CA GLY A 483 13.58 -10.28 -26.44
C GLY A 483 14.50 -9.59 -25.42
N ASN A 484 14.34 -9.88 -24.14
CA ASN A 484 15.08 -9.21 -23.08
C ASN A 484 16.42 -9.89 -22.77
N LYS A 485 17.32 -9.15 -22.10
CA LYS A 485 18.71 -9.53 -21.76
C LYS A 485 19.65 -9.56 -22.97
N SER A 486 19.47 -8.63 -23.92
CA SER A 486 20.38 -8.45 -25.07
C SER A 486 21.84 -8.22 -24.68
N ASP A 487 22.11 -7.74 -23.46
CA ASP A 487 23.45 -7.62 -22.88
C ASP A 487 24.17 -8.98 -22.69
N LEU A 488 23.43 -10.08 -22.72
CA LEU A 488 23.94 -11.45 -22.63
C LEU A 488 23.95 -12.17 -23.99
N ALA A 489 24.11 -11.43 -25.09
CA ALA A 489 24.13 -12.00 -26.46
C ALA A 489 25.13 -13.16 -26.64
N HIS A 490 26.21 -13.22 -25.87
CA HIS A 490 27.17 -14.33 -25.88
C HIS A 490 26.61 -15.66 -25.33
N ARG A 491 25.49 -15.65 -24.61
CA ARG A 491 24.76 -16.83 -24.10
C ARG A 491 23.42 -17.03 -24.80
N ARG A 492 23.25 -16.45 -25.99
CA ARG A 492 22.00 -16.45 -26.73
C ARG A 492 21.58 -17.89 -27.06
N ALA A 493 20.34 -18.21 -26.74
CA ALA A 493 19.68 -19.47 -27.08
C ALA A 493 18.60 -19.30 -28.17
N VAL A 494 18.17 -18.06 -28.44
CA VAL A 494 17.16 -17.69 -29.44
C VAL A 494 17.74 -16.61 -30.35
N SER A 495 17.78 -16.88 -31.66
CA SER A 495 18.26 -15.91 -32.65
C SER A 495 17.32 -14.72 -32.79
N LYS A 496 17.81 -13.59 -33.30
CA LYS A 496 16.97 -12.40 -33.47
C LYS A 496 15.95 -12.64 -34.58
N GLU A 497 16.35 -13.36 -35.61
CA GLU A 497 15.56 -13.76 -36.76
C GLU A 497 14.35 -14.60 -36.35
N GLU A 498 14.53 -15.52 -35.39
CA GLU A 498 13.42 -16.31 -34.83
C GLU A 498 12.38 -15.43 -34.10
N GLY A 499 12.86 -14.43 -33.34
CA GLY A 499 11.97 -13.46 -32.67
C GLY A 499 11.22 -12.58 -33.66
N GLU A 500 11.90 -12.08 -34.69
CA GLU A 500 11.31 -11.29 -35.79
C GLU A 500 10.28 -12.11 -36.56
N GLN A 501 10.58 -13.36 -36.87
CA GLN A 501 9.67 -14.26 -37.58
C GLN A 501 8.41 -14.55 -36.76
N PHE A 502 8.55 -14.90 -35.47
CA PHE A 502 7.39 -15.14 -34.58
C PHE A 502 6.50 -13.90 -34.47
N ALA A 503 7.09 -12.71 -34.34
CA ALA A 503 6.34 -11.46 -34.29
C ALA A 503 5.60 -11.20 -35.61
N LYS A 504 6.24 -11.42 -36.75
CA LYS A 504 5.64 -11.24 -38.08
C LYS A 504 4.46 -12.18 -38.32
N GLU A 505 4.62 -13.46 -38.00
CA GLU A 505 3.56 -14.47 -38.13
C GLU A 505 2.33 -14.15 -37.27
N ASN A 506 2.55 -13.50 -36.12
CA ASN A 506 1.50 -13.17 -35.17
C ASN A 506 1.05 -11.70 -35.24
N GLY A 507 1.56 -10.89 -36.17
CA GLY A 507 1.21 -9.46 -36.28
C GLY A 507 1.58 -8.61 -35.05
N LEU A 508 2.71 -8.91 -34.41
CA LEU A 508 3.23 -8.21 -33.24
C LEU A 508 4.34 -7.22 -33.66
N LEU A 509 4.57 -6.18 -32.85
CA LEU A 509 5.81 -5.40 -32.93
C LEU A 509 6.96 -6.21 -32.32
N PHE A 510 8.21 -5.98 -32.74
CA PHE A 510 9.38 -6.69 -32.19
C PHE A 510 10.55 -5.76 -31.87
N LEU A 511 11.15 -5.96 -30.70
CA LEU A 511 12.43 -5.37 -30.30
C LEU A 511 13.20 -6.33 -29.38
N GLU A 512 14.53 -6.29 -29.45
CA GLU A 512 15.38 -6.80 -28.38
C GLU A 512 15.77 -5.67 -27.43
N ALA A 513 15.75 -5.93 -26.13
CA ALA A 513 16.04 -4.94 -25.10
C ALA A 513 16.95 -5.50 -24.01
N SER A 514 17.58 -4.61 -23.25
CA SER A 514 18.29 -4.96 -22.04
C SER A 514 17.85 -4.03 -20.92
N ALA A 515 17.08 -4.58 -19.98
CA ALA A 515 16.75 -3.89 -18.74
C ALA A 515 17.99 -3.46 -17.95
N ARG A 516 19.13 -4.17 -18.11
CA ARG A 516 20.39 -3.88 -17.43
C ARG A 516 21.10 -2.64 -17.96
N THR A 517 21.14 -2.49 -19.28
CA THR A 517 21.86 -1.41 -19.96
C THR A 517 20.94 -0.25 -20.38
N ALA A 518 19.63 -0.38 -20.13
CA ALA A 518 18.56 0.48 -20.63
C ALA A 518 18.36 0.46 -22.15
N GLN A 519 19.11 -0.39 -22.88
CA GLN A 519 19.02 -0.47 -24.33
C GLN A 519 17.61 -0.87 -24.77
N ASN A 520 17.02 -0.06 -25.67
CA ASN A 520 15.70 -0.23 -26.28
C ASN A 520 14.52 -0.35 -25.30
N VAL A 521 14.72 -0.08 -24.01
CA VAL A 521 13.64 -0.13 -23.01
C VAL A 521 12.63 0.98 -23.27
N GLU A 522 13.10 2.23 -23.40
CA GLU A 522 12.23 3.38 -23.67
C GLU A 522 11.52 3.23 -25.02
N GLU A 523 12.23 2.75 -26.03
CA GLU A 523 11.72 2.51 -27.38
C GLU A 523 10.59 1.46 -27.40
N ALA A 524 10.70 0.39 -26.60
CA ALA A 524 9.66 -0.64 -26.52
C ALA A 524 8.31 -0.07 -26.06
N PHE A 525 8.30 0.82 -25.06
CA PHE A 525 7.08 1.45 -24.57
C PHE A 525 6.57 2.55 -25.51
N THR A 526 7.46 3.40 -26.04
CA THR A 526 7.06 4.52 -26.90
C THR A 526 6.58 4.07 -28.29
N LYS A 527 7.21 3.06 -28.92
CA LYS A 527 6.72 2.50 -30.19
C LYS A 527 5.34 1.86 -30.04
N THR A 528 5.12 1.12 -28.95
CA THR A 528 3.80 0.53 -28.65
C THR A 528 2.75 1.64 -28.51
N ALA A 529 3.09 2.74 -27.82
CA ALA A 529 2.17 3.85 -27.59
C ALA A 529 1.89 4.66 -28.86
N THR A 530 2.89 4.82 -29.73
CA THR A 530 2.75 5.42 -31.06
C THR A 530 1.75 4.60 -31.89
N LYS A 531 1.89 3.27 -31.91
CA LYS A 531 0.98 2.42 -32.66
C LYS A 531 -0.46 2.40 -32.12
N ILE A 532 -0.64 2.55 -30.80
CA ILE A 532 -1.97 2.74 -30.21
C ILE A 532 -2.56 4.09 -30.63
N LEU A 533 -1.75 5.16 -30.65
CA LEU A 533 -2.19 6.49 -31.08
C LEU A 533 -2.61 6.50 -32.55
N GLU A 534 -1.87 5.84 -33.44
CA GLU A 534 -2.25 5.63 -34.85
C GLU A 534 -3.62 4.95 -34.96
N LYS A 535 -3.83 3.84 -34.25
CA LYS A 535 -5.12 3.13 -34.25
C LYS A 535 -6.29 3.98 -33.73
N ILE A 536 -6.04 4.92 -32.81
CA ILE A 536 -7.04 5.88 -32.36
C ILE A 536 -7.38 6.86 -33.49
N GLN A 537 -6.38 7.34 -34.24
CA GLN A 537 -6.57 8.25 -35.36
C GLN A 537 -7.30 7.58 -36.54
N GLU A 538 -7.05 6.29 -36.76
CA GLU A 538 -7.73 5.45 -37.75
C GLU A 538 -9.17 5.06 -37.34
N GLY A 539 -9.59 5.40 -36.11
CA GLY A 539 -10.95 5.09 -35.60
C GLY A 539 -11.15 3.63 -35.16
N VAL A 540 -10.08 2.84 -35.04
CA VAL A 540 -10.12 1.43 -34.61
C VAL A 540 -10.44 1.31 -33.11
N PHE A 541 -10.06 2.31 -32.31
CA PHE A 541 -10.42 2.41 -30.90
C PHE A 541 -11.57 3.40 -30.69
N ASP A 542 -12.69 2.92 -30.15
CA ASP A 542 -13.73 3.79 -29.63
C ASP A 542 -13.32 4.39 -28.28
N VAL A 543 -12.89 5.65 -28.33
CA VAL A 543 -12.39 6.41 -27.16
C VAL A 543 -13.51 6.78 -26.18
N SER A 544 -14.78 6.60 -26.55
CA SER A 544 -15.94 6.81 -25.66
C SER A 544 -16.23 5.60 -24.77
N ASN A 545 -15.71 4.43 -25.13
CA ASN A 545 -15.91 3.19 -24.41
C ASN A 545 -14.74 2.91 -23.46
N GLU A 546 -14.96 3.06 -22.14
CA GLU A 546 -13.94 2.82 -21.11
C GLU A 546 -13.38 1.38 -21.10
N SER A 547 -14.05 0.41 -21.75
CA SER A 547 -13.57 -0.96 -21.89
C SER A 547 -12.40 -1.10 -22.89
N SER A 548 -12.06 -0.05 -23.63
CA SER A 548 -10.95 -0.04 -24.60
C SER A 548 -9.57 0.07 -23.97
N GLY A 549 -9.47 0.44 -22.69
CA GLY A 549 -8.19 0.68 -22.03
C GLY A 549 -7.55 2.04 -22.33
N ILE A 550 -8.30 2.92 -22.98
CA ILE A 550 -7.90 4.28 -23.35
C ILE A 550 -8.85 5.24 -22.64
N LYS A 551 -8.31 6.25 -21.95
CA LYS A 551 -9.10 7.34 -21.35
C LYS A 551 -8.64 8.69 -21.88
N ILE A 552 -9.58 9.53 -22.29
CA ILE A 552 -9.30 10.93 -22.68
C ILE A 552 -8.99 11.73 -21.41
N GLY A 553 -7.87 12.45 -21.38
CA GLY A 553 -7.55 13.33 -20.25
C GLY A 553 -8.25 14.69 -20.34
N TYR A 554 -8.18 15.45 -19.24
CA TYR A 554 -8.93 16.71 -19.03
C TYR A 554 -8.39 17.92 -19.84
N GLY A 555 -8.16 17.76 -21.14
CA GLY A 555 -7.73 18.82 -22.07
C GLY A 555 -8.54 18.92 -23.36
N ARG A 556 -9.41 17.95 -23.67
CA ARG A 556 -10.23 17.95 -24.89
C ARG A 556 -11.62 18.52 -24.57
N SER A 557 -11.83 19.80 -24.85
CA SER A 557 -13.17 20.34 -25.08
C SER A 557 -13.83 19.46 -26.15
N GLN A 558 -14.96 18.83 -25.85
CA GLN A 558 -15.77 18.19 -26.89
C GLN A 558 -16.18 19.29 -27.87
N GLY A 559 -15.60 19.29 -29.06
CA GLY A 559 -16.17 20.03 -30.19
C GLY A 559 -17.58 19.49 -30.43
N PRO A 560 -18.56 20.35 -30.73
CA PRO A 560 -19.95 19.92 -30.81
C PRO A 560 -20.10 18.86 -31.89
N ALA A 561 -20.80 17.78 -31.53
CA ALA A 561 -21.22 16.75 -32.44
C ALA A 561 -21.92 17.36 -33.66
N GLY A 562 -21.51 16.94 -34.86
CA GLY A 562 -22.13 17.30 -36.12
C GLY A 562 -23.61 16.93 -36.11
N GLY A 563 -24.45 17.95 -35.91
CA GLY A 563 -25.89 17.92 -36.13
C GLY A 563 -26.20 18.34 -37.56
N ARG A 564 -27.02 17.52 -38.20
CA ARG A 564 -27.50 17.60 -39.59
C ARG A 564 -28.17 18.93 -39.95
N ASP A 565 -28.13 19.18 -41.26
CA ASP A 565 -28.94 20.11 -42.04
C ASP A 565 -30.30 20.50 -41.43
N GLY A 566 -30.54 21.80 -41.40
CA GLY A 566 -31.82 22.40 -41.03
C GLY A 566 -31.81 23.90 -41.35
N THR A 567 -32.20 24.24 -42.57
CA THR A 567 -32.52 25.58 -43.06
C THR A 567 -33.41 26.38 -42.11
N VAL A 568 -32.99 27.57 -41.66
CA VAL A 568 -33.91 28.68 -41.28
C VAL A 568 -33.21 30.03 -41.54
N ALA A 569 -34.02 30.98 -41.99
CA ALA A 569 -33.72 32.24 -42.64
C ALA A 569 -33.32 33.42 -41.71
N GLN A 570 -32.81 34.46 -42.39
CA GLN A 570 -32.90 35.91 -42.12
C GLN A 570 -33.27 36.42 -40.72
N GLY A 571 -32.45 37.37 -40.23
CA GLY A 571 -32.87 38.36 -39.24
C GLY A 571 -31.67 39.06 -38.60
N GLY A 572 -31.38 40.29 -39.04
CA GLY A 572 -30.23 41.06 -38.59
C GLY A 572 -30.38 41.73 -37.22
N GLY A 573 -29.36 42.52 -36.85
CA GLY A 573 -29.44 43.47 -35.75
C GLY A 573 -28.19 43.50 -34.87
N CYS A 574 -27.36 44.54 -35.06
CA CYS A 574 -26.26 44.91 -34.17
C CYS A 574 -26.75 45.65 -32.90
N CYS A 575 -25.86 45.64 -31.89
CA CYS A 575 -25.71 46.56 -30.74
C CYS A 575 -26.72 46.44 -29.57
N ASN A 576 -26.23 46.03 -28.39
CA ASN A 576 -25.62 46.92 -27.40
C ASN A 576 -24.74 46.16 -26.42
#